data_AF-A0A179U961-F1
#
_entry.id   AF-A0A179U961-F1
#
_cell.length_a   1.000
_cell.length_b   1.000
_cell.length_c   1.000
_cell.angle_alpha   90.00
_cell.angle_beta   90.00
_cell.angle_gamma   90.00
#
_symmetry.space_group_name_H-M   'P 1'
#
loop_
_entity.id
_entity.type
_entity.pdbx_description
1 polymer ?
#
loop_
_entity_poly.entity_id
_entity_poly.type
_entity_poly.pdbx_seq_one_letter_code
_entity_poly.pdbx_strand_id
1 'polypeptide(L)'
;MSTTLSWQDPPLASSIPTITLFTLVALCLATFARKVRKGYHDFLALGPGGTPSTPAGYLRICVLRIFTLRNPLNPPHIPSYIHPQSGILNDLPKRIGSRPEVVGIAPQRQMTDRGPKAIYAALTATIKELSLRHPDSLFLGVSRFEKHNTGLFSLPRCQSHLTCNGEICHSHAYDGSMHLTLHPADVKTIIEKGWGERHPLARESWWWRFRFVPPTFVLIYSPRTVEELRCVTQIIYAASWWISGIDLRKFDPNNGITPATVHEQEYQQRQKQQQESSEAESDGVRTDQVWSSYSTELNANASQASASGSATCDMPGFPMGGA
;
A
#
# COMPACT_ATOMS: atom_id res chain seq x y z
N MET A 1 59.26 40.52 55.62
CA MET A 1 58.21 41.09 54.76
C MET A 1 57.58 39.93 54.01
N SER A 2 56.41 39.46 54.45
CA SER A 2 55.76 38.26 53.91
C SER A 2 54.59 38.70 53.01
N THR A 3 54.71 38.44 51.72
CA THR A 3 53.70 38.78 50.72
C THR A 3 52.64 37.68 50.69
N THR A 4 51.44 37.96 51.21
CA THR A 4 50.29 37.04 51.10
C THR A 4 49.64 37.20 49.73
N LEU A 5 49.75 36.16 48.89
CA LEU A 5 49.05 36.08 47.61
C LEU A 5 47.56 35.74 47.90
N SER A 6 46.66 36.70 47.72
CA SER A 6 45.22 36.46 47.82
C SER A 6 44.75 35.71 46.56
N TRP A 7 44.40 34.44 46.70
CA TRP A 7 43.65 33.71 45.68
C TRP A 7 42.25 34.33 45.56
N GLN A 8 41.95 34.95 44.42
CA GLN A 8 40.62 35.41 44.07
C GLN A 8 39.90 34.27 43.32
N ASP A 9 38.86 33.71 43.94
CA ASP A 9 37.99 32.76 43.27
C ASP A 9 37.31 33.45 42.08
N PRO A 10 37.32 32.85 40.87
CA PRO A 10 36.64 33.42 39.72
C PRO A 10 35.13 33.52 40.00
N PRO A 11 34.45 34.59 39.57
CA PRO A 11 33.04 34.81 39.90
C PRO A 11 32.17 33.75 39.23
N LEU A 12 31.68 32.78 40.03
CA LEU A 12 30.73 31.74 39.61
C LEU A 12 29.53 32.30 38.83
N ALA A 13 29.11 33.53 39.15
CA ALA A 13 27.97 34.21 38.52
C ALA A 13 28.12 34.44 37.00
N SER A 14 29.35 34.55 36.48
CA SER A 14 29.61 34.76 35.04
C SER A 14 29.44 33.48 34.20
N SER A 15 29.57 32.31 34.83
CA SER A 15 29.55 31.00 34.15
C SER A 15 28.15 30.41 34.03
N ILE A 16 27.24 30.73 34.96
CA ILE A 16 25.85 30.24 34.96
C ILE A 16 25.11 30.55 33.64
N PRO A 17 25.09 31.80 33.11
CA PRO A 17 24.39 32.10 31.85
C PRO A 17 25.02 31.42 30.63
N THR A 18 26.33 31.13 30.66
CA THR A 18 26.99 30.40 29.57
C THR A 18 26.62 28.92 29.59
N ILE A 19 26.62 28.29 30.77
CA ILE A 19 26.25 26.88 30.95
C ILE A 19 24.77 26.65 30.60
N THR A 20 23.87 27.56 30.98
CA THR A 20 22.44 27.47 30.61
C THR A 20 22.24 27.65 29.10
N LEU A 21 22.99 28.53 28.44
CA LEU A 21 22.93 28.68 26.98
C LEU A 21 23.46 27.42 26.28
N PHE A 22 24.62 26.89 26.69
CA PHE A 22 25.17 25.66 26.11
C PHE A 22 24.25 24.46 26.29
N THR A 23 23.63 24.30 27.46
CA THR A 23 22.67 23.20 27.71
C THR A 23 21.41 23.34 26.87
N LEU A 24 20.87 24.57 26.70
CA LEU A 24 19.74 24.83 25.82
C LEU A 24 20.07 24.50 24.36
N VAL A 25 21.22 24.97 23.86
CA VAL A 25 21.69 24.68 22.50
C VAL A 25 21.89 23.17 22.31
N ALA A 26 22.52 22.48 23.26
CA ALA A 26 22.69 21.03 23.21
C ALA A 26 21.34 20.29 23.18
N LEU A 27 20.36 20.72 23.97
CA LEU A 27 19.01 20.16 23.95
C LEU A 27 18.30 20.41 22.61
N CYS A 28 18.42 21.61 22.05
CA CYS A 28 17.91 21.93 20.71
C CYS A 28 18.57 21.07 19.63
N LEU A 29 19.89 20.90 19.66
CA LEU A 29 20.61 20.04 18.72
C LEU A 29 20.22 18.57 18.88
N ALA A 30 20.09 18.08 20.12
CA ALA A 30 19.70 16.70 20.39
C ALA A 30 18.25 16.43 19.93
N THR A 31 17.31 17.34 20.20
CA THR A 31 15.93 17.24 19.72
C THR A 31 15.84 17.30 18.19
N PHE A 32 16.60 18.20 17.56
CA PHE A 32 16.71 18.29 16.11
C PHE A 32 17.29 17.00 15.49
N ALA A 33 18.40 16.50 16.02
CA ALA A 33 19.03 15.26 15.56
C ALA A 33 18.08 14.06 15.70
N ARG A 34 17.34 13.95 16.82
CA ARG A 34 16.30 12.93 16.99
C ARG A 34 15.20 13.05 15.94
N LYS A 35 14.73 14.27 15.63
CA LYS A 35 13.68 14.52 14.62
C LYS A 35 14.16 14.17 13.22
N VAL A 36 15.38 14.55 12.85
CA VAL A 36 16.02 14.21 11.57
C VAL A 36 16.20 12.70 11.45
N ARG A 37 16.73 12.04 12.49
CA ARG A 37 16.90 10.59 12.52
C ARG A 37 15.58 9.85 12.38
N LYS A 38 14.56 10.23 13.17
CA LYS A 38 13.21 9.65 13.06
C LYS A 38 12.64 9.87 11.66
N GLY A 39 12.69 11.09 11.14
CA GLY A 39 12.16 11.40 9.82
C GLY A 39 12.88 10.66 8.70
N TYR A 40 14.19 10.39 8.85
CA TYR A 40 14.94 9.55 7.91
C TYR A 40 14.49 8.09 7.97
N HIS A 41 14.33 7.51 9.17
CA HIS A 41 13.79 6.15 9.30
C HIS A 41 12.36 6.03 8.77
N ASP A 42 11.51 7.04 9.03
CA ASP A 42 10.15 7.08 8.47
C ASP A 42 10.19 7.10 6.94
N PHE A 43 11.12 7.86 6.34
CA PHE A 43 11.35 7.87 4.89
C PHE A 43 11.80 6.51 4.36
N LEU A 44 12.75 5.84 5.03
CA LEU A 44 13.19 4.50 4.66
C LEU A 44 12.05 3.47 4.77
N ALA A 45 11.18 3.60 5.77
CA ALA A 45 10.05 2.71 6.00
C ALA A 45 8.97 2.76 4.90
N LEU A 46 8.97 3.81 4.08
CA LEU A 46 8.10 3.89 2.89
C LEU A 46 8.55 2.96 1.74
N GLY A 47 9.74 2.37 1.87
CA GLY A 47 10.32 1.50 0.86
C GLY A 47 10.93 2.26 -0.33
N PRO A 48 11.29 1.55 -1.40
CA PRO A 48 11.83 2.16 -2.61
C PRO A 48 10.77 3.00 -3.34
N GLY A 49 11.24 3.95 -4.14
CA GLY A 49 10.41 4.81 -4.99
C GLY A 49 11.26 5.71 -5.88
N GLY A 50 10.68 6.77 -6.44
CA GLY A 50 11.37 7.67 -7.37
C GLY A 50 12.58 8.41 -6.78
N THR A 51 12.62 8.62 -5.45
CA THR A 51 13.76 9.19 -4.73
C THR A 51 14.58 8.07 -4.07
N PRO A 52 15.91 8.02 -4.27
CA PRO A 52 16.75 6.99 -3.67
C PRO A 52 16.70 7.01 -2.13
N SER A 53 16.67 5.82 -1.51
CA SER A 53 16.67 5.60 -0.05
C SER A 53 18.05 5.89 0.59
N THR A 54 18.58 7.08 0.36
CA THR A 54 19.89 7.57 0.83
C THR A 54 19.73 8.84 1.65
N PRO A 55 20.72 9.26 2.46
CA PRO A 55 20.66 10.54 3.17
C PRO A 55 20.49 11.74 2.23
N ALA A 56 21.14 11.71 1.05
CA ALA A 56 20.97 12.74 0.03
C ALA A 56 19.54 12.75 -0.54
N GLY A 57 18.94 11.57 -0.73
CA GLY A 57 17.53 11.44 -1.10
C GLY A 57 16.59 12.02 -0.05
N TYR A 58 16.85 11.75 1.23
CA TYR A 58 16.08 12.35 2.32
C TYR A 58 16.21 13.86 2.40
N LEU A 59 17.43 14.40 2.21
CA LEU A 59 17.64 15.84 2.11
C LEU A 59 16.80 16.45 0.97
N ARG A 60 16.74 15.77 -0.18
CA ARG A 60 15.86 16.17 -1.28
C ARG A 60 14.38 16.18 -0.87
N ILE A 61 13.91 15.19 -0.11
CA ILE A 61 12.54 15.20 0.45
C ILE A 61 12.31 16.39 1.40
N CYS A 62 13.28 16.72 2.24
CA CYS A 62 13.20 17.89 3.12
C CYS A 62 13.07 19.19 2.32
N VAL A 63 13.82 19.35 1.22
CA VAL A 63 13.70 20.50 0.31
C VAL A 63 12.32 20.51 -0.38
N LEU A 64 11.88 19.37 -0.92
CA LEU A 64 10.58 19.26 -1.60
C LEU A 64 9.40 19.57 -0.66
N ARG A 65 9.51 19.24 0.63
CA ARG A 65 8.49 19.51 1.65
C ARG A 65 8.19 21.01 1.82
N ILE A 66 9.13 21.90 1.47
CA ILE A 66 8.90 23.36 1.49
C ILE A 66 7.87 23.76 0.42
N PHE A 67 7.79 22.99 -0.67
CA PHE A 67 6.96 23.29 -1.84
C PHE A 67 5.65 22.49 -1.88
N THR A 68 5.34 21.71 -0.83
CA THR A 68 4.13 20.90 -0.82
C THR A 68 2.87 21.75 -0.66
N LEU A 69 1.77 21.27 -1.22
CA LEU A 69 0.43 21.77 -0.96
C LEU A 69 0.16 21.77 0.55
N ARG A 70 -0.48 22.84 1.04
CA ARG A 70 -0.93 22.91 2.45
C ARG A 70 -2.04 21.91 2.73
N ASN A 71 -2.94 21.73 1.77
CA ASN A 71 -4.02 20.75 1.85
C ASN A 71 -4.14 20.00 0.50
N PRO A 72 -3.71 18.73 0.43
CA PRO A 72 -3.88 17.87 -0.74
C PRO A 72 -5.34 17.59 -1.12
N LEU A 73 -6.28 17.83 -0.21
CA LEU A 73 -7.73 17.66 -0.42
C LEU A 73 -8.41 18.89 -1.02
N ASN A 74 -7.69 19.98 -1.28
CA ASN A 74 -8.26 21.12 -2.00
C ASN A 74 -8.18 20.86 -3.51
N PRO A 75 -9.32 20.84 -4.23
CA PRO A 75 -9.32 20.61 -5.67
C PRO A 75 -8.53 21.70 -6.42
N PRO A 76 -7.91 21.38 -7.57
CA PRO A 76 -7.21 22.36 -8.39
C PRO A 76 -8.20 23.35 -9.02
N HIS A 77 -7.74 24.57 -9.28
CA HIS A 77 -8.50 25.51 -10.08
C HIS A 77 -8.55 25.05 -11.55
N ILE A 78 -9.69 25.29 -12.23
CA ILE A 78 -9.84 25.00 -13.67
C ILE A 78 -9.46 26.27 -14.44
N PRO A 79 -8.32 26.32 -15.15
CA PRO A 79 -7.97 27.48 -15.94
C PRO A 79 -8.94 27.67 -17.11
N SER A 80 -9.28 28.92 -17.43
CA SER A 80 -10.22 29.27 -18.51
C SER A 80 -9.75 28.82 -19.91
N TYR A 81 -8.46 28.59 -20.10
CA TYR A 81 -7.91 28.11 -21.38
C TYR A 81 -8.09 26.60 -21.58
N ILE A 82 -8.35 25.82 -20.53
CA ILE A 82 -8.56 24.38 -20.65
C ILE A 82 -9.94 24.12 -21.25
N HIS A 83 -10.02 23.36 -22.34
CA HIS A 83 -11.30 22.96 -22.92
C HIS A 83 -11.33 21.44 -23.14
N PRO A 84 -12.44 20.76 -22.81
CA PRO A 84 -13.67 21.30 -22.20
C PRO A 84 -13.46 21.78 -20.75
N GLN A 85 -14.38 22.59 -20.21
CA GLN A 85 -14.34 23.06 -18.81
C GLN A 85 -14.90 22.01 -17.82
N SER A 86 -15.61 21.00 -18.32
CA SER A 86 -16.13 19.87 -17.57
C SER A 86 -15.31 18.61 -17.83
N GLY A 87 -15.17 17.78 -16.80
CA GLY A 87 -14.62 16.44 -16.94
C GLY A 87 -15.67 15.43 -17.40
N ILE A 88 -15.30 14.14 -17.41
CA ILE A 88 -16.17 13.06 -17.87
C ILE A 88 -16.62 12.11 -16.75
N LEU A 89 -16.23 12.38 -15.51
CA LEU A 89 -16.47 11.56 -14.34
C LEU A 89 -17.65 12.10 -13.51
N ASN A 90 -18.86 12.12 -14.08
CA ASN A 90 -20.03 12.73 -13.43
C ASN A 90 -20.74 11.79 -12.45
N ASP A 91 -20.82 10.49 -12.76
CA ASP A 91 -21.65 9.51 -12.04
C ASP A 91 -20.86 8.64 -11.04
N LEU A 92 -19.76 9.16 -10.51
CA LEU A 92 -18.95 8.42 -9.55
C LEU A 92 -19.65 8.33 -8.18
N PRO A 93 -19.92 7.13 -7.64
CA PRO A 93 -20.50 6.98 -6.32
C PRO A 93 -19.53 7.47 -5.24
N LYS A 94 -20.06 7.83 -4.06
CA LYS A 94 -19.21 8.20 -2.93
C LYS A 94 -18.52 6.94 -2.37
N ARG A 95 -17.21 7.02 -2.12
CA ARG A 95 -16.47 5.92 -1.48
C ARG A 95 -16.97 5.73 -0.05
N ILE A 96 -17.17 4.48 0.35
CA ILE A 96 -17.69 4.12 1.67
C ILE A 96 -16.56 4.18 2.71
N GLY A 97 -16.83 4.72 3.89
CA GLY A 97 -15.86 4.77 5.00
C GLY A 97 -15.01 6.05 5.03
N SER A 98 -14.05 6.07 5.94
CA SER A 98 -13.09 7.17 6.10
C SER A 98 -12.06 7.19 4.97
N ARG A 99 -11.38 8.33 4.82
CA ARG A 99 -10.19 8.41 3.95
C ARG A 99 -9.04 7.64 4.61
N PRO A 100 -8.23 6.93 3.82
CA PRO A 100 -7.02 6.31 4.33
C PRO A 100 -5.99 7.38 4.70
N GLU A 101 -5.09 7.02 5.60
CA GLU A 101 -3.90 7.80 5.89
C GLU A 101 -2.91 7.66 4.72
N VAL A 102 -2.43 8.79 4.21
CA VAL A 102 -1.41 8.85 3.16
C VAL A 102 -0.23 9.67 3.66
N VAL A 103 0.98 9.15 3.43
CA VAL A 103 2.22 9.75 3.90
C VAL A 103 3.26 9.82 2.79
N GLY A 104 4.27 10.66 2.99
CA GLY A 104 5.39 10.78 2.06
C GLY A 104 5.17 11.81 0.95
N ILE A 105 6.16 11.88 0.07
CA ILE A 105 6.18 12.80 -1.09
C ILE A 105 6.67 12.02 -2.31
N ALA A 106 7.82 11.36 -2.19
CA ALA A 106 8.37 10.48 -3.23
C ALA A 106 9.34 9.48 -2.56
N PRO A 107 8.91 8.27 -2.19
CA PRO A 107 7.59 7.70 -2.43
C PRO A 107 6.47 8.38 -1.61
N GLN A 108 5.26 8.37 -2.16
CA GLN A 108 4.00 8.64 -1.45
C GLN A 108 3.28 7.29 -1.29
N ARG A 109 2.75 7.00 -0.10
CA ARG A 109 2.18 5.69 0.23
C ARG A 109 0.88 5.82 1.01
N GLN A 110 -0.05 4.92 0.74
CA GLN A 110 -1.26 4.70 1.53
C GLN A 110 -0.93 3.77 2.70
N MET A 111 -1.21 4.19 3.93
CA MET A 111 -0.84 3.47 5.16
C MET A 111 -1.97 2.61 5.71
N THR A 112 -3.23 3.02 5.51
CA THR A 112 -4.42 2.32 6.04
C THR A 112 -5.42 1.99 4.93
N ASP A 113 -6.44 1.19 5.23
CA ASP A 113 -7.53 0.79 4.32
C ASP A 113 -7.07 0.28 2.94
N ARG A 114 -5.99 -0.51 2.93
CA ARG A 114 -5.43 -1.13 1.73
C ARG A 114 -6.34 -2.27 1.24
N GLY A 115 -6.42 -2.42 -0.07
CA GLY A 115 -7.12 -3.54 -0.68
C GLY A 115 -6.40 -4.87 -0.46
N PRO A 116 -7.13 -5.99 -0.50
CA PRO A 116 -6.50 -7.31 -0.47
C PRO A 116 -5.70 -7.55 -1.76
N LYS A 117 -4.65 -8.39 -1.68
CA LYS A 117 -3.77 -8.72 -2.81
C LYS A 117 -4.52 -9.20 -4.05
N ALA A 118 -5.64 -9.92 -3.87
CA ALA A 118 -6.48 -10.39 -4.97
C ALA A 118 -7.09 -9.23 -5.77
N ILE A 119 -7.58 -8.18 -5.10
CA ILE A 119 -8.14 -6.99 -5.75
C ILE A 119 -7.04 -6.15 -6.41
N TYR A 120 -5.83 -6.12 -5.83
CA TYR A 120 -4.67 -5.51 -6.50
C TYR A 120 -4.25 -6.28 -7.76
N ALA A 121 -4.25 -7.61 -7.73
CA ALA A 121 -3.98 -8.44 -8.90
C ALA A 121 -5.02 -8.20 -9.99
N ALA A 122 -6.31 -8.13 -9.60
CA ALA A 122 -7.42 -7.76 -10.47
C ALA A 122 -7.21 -6.39 -11.12
N LEU A 123 -6.84 -5.38 -10.33
CA LEU A 123 -6.52 -4.05 -10.83
C LEU A 123 -5.42 -4.07 -11.88
N THR A 124 -4.33 -4.79 -11.61
CA THR A 124 -3.20 -4.90 -12.53
C THR A 124 -3.60 -5.62 -13.82
N ALA A 125 -4.44 -6.66 -13.72
CA ALA A 125 -5.01 -7.35 -14.86
C ALA A 125 -5.90 -6.42 -15.70
N THR A 126 -6.77 -5.63 -15.07
CA THR A 126 -7.61 -4.63 -15.76
C THR A 126 -6.78 -3.59 -16.51
N ILE A 127 -5.71 -3.07 -15.89
CA ILE A 127 -4.79 -2.13 -16.56
C ILE A 127 -4.14 -2.78 -17.80
N LYS A 128 -3.69 -4.03 -17.67
CA LYS A 128 -3.12 -4.79 -18.78
C LYS A 128 -4.14 -4.99 -19.90
N GLU A 129 -5.35 -5.40 -19.54
CA GLU A 129 -6.42 -5.66 -20.49
C GLU A 129 -6.82 -4.39 -21.26
N LEU A 130 -6.88 -3.23 -20.59
CA LEU A 130 -7.13 -1.94 -21.25
C LEU A 130 -6.11 -1.66 -22.37
N SER A 131 -4.82 -1.96 -22.13
CA SER A 131 -3.79 -1.79 -23.14
C SER A 131 -3.95 -2.73 -24.33
N LEU A 132 -4.42 -3.96 -24.09
CA LEU A 132 -4.62 -4.97 -25.13
C LEU A 132 -5.88 -4.70 -25.96
N ARG A 133 -6.91 -4.10 -25.36
CA ARG A 133 -8.17 -3.77 -26.04
C ARG A 133 -8.05 -2.53 -26.91
N HIS A 134 -7.17 -1.59 -26.53
CA HIS A 134 -6.93 -0.35 -27.25
C HIS A 134 -5.48 -0.23 -27.74
N PRO A 135 -4.95 -1.20 -28.52
CA PRO A 135 -3.54 -1.22 -28.92
C PRO A 135 -3.15 -0.05 -29.84
N ASP A 136 -4.13 0.56 -30.49
CA ASP A 136 -3.93 1.72 -31.36
C ASP A 136 -3.84 3.04 -30.58
N SER A 137 -4.06 3.03 -29.26
CA SER A 137 -4.04 4.23 -28.41
C SER A 137 -3.19 4.07 -27.15
N LEU A 138 -3.08 2.86 -26.61
CA LEU A 138 -2.49 2.57 -25.31
C LEU A 138 -1.36 1.53 -25.40
N PHE A 139 -0.41 1.61 -24.46
CA PHE A 139 0.61 0.58 -24.27
C PHE A 139 1.07 0.51 -22.80
N LEU A 140 1.68 -0.61 -22.40
CA LEU A 140 2.30 -0.74 -21.08
C LEU A 140 3.78 -0.42 -21.13
N GLY A 141 4.29 0.16 -20.06
CA GLY A 141 5.71 0.41 -19.86
C GLY A 141 6.07 0.49 -18.38
N VAL A 142 7.35 0.71 -18.08
CA VAL A 142 7.78 1.01 -16.71
C VAL A 142 7.45 2.48 -16.40
N SER A 143 6.78 2.74 -15.27
CA SER A 143 6.46 4.09 -14.80
C SER A 143 7.71 4.95 -14.71
N ARG A 144 7.66 6.19 -15.20
CA ARG A 144 8.81 7.12 -15.10
C ARG A 144 8.92 7.73 -13.70
N PHE A 145 7.79 7.86 -13.01
CA PHE A 145 7.75 8.41 -11.66
C PHE A 145 8.27 7.43 -10.62
N GLU A 146 7.89 6.15 -10.74
CA GLU A 146 8.22 5.14 -9.75
C GLU A 146 9.35 4.18 -10.19
N LYS A 147 9.72 4.19 -11.47
CA LYS A 147 10.86 3.46 -12.09
C LYS A 147 10.85 1.93 -11.95
N HIS A 148 9.89 1.36 -11.25
CA HIS A 148 9.82 -0.07 -10.94
C HIS A 148 8.44 -0.68 -11.21
N ASN A 149 7.36 0.13 -11.23
CA ASN A 149 6.01 -0.36 -11.38
C ASN A 149 5.49 -0.22 -12.83
N THR A 150 4.57 -1.10 -13.19
CA THR A 150 3.88 -1.07 -14.48
C THR A 150 3.02 0.19 -14.58
N GLY A 151 3.26 0.98 -15.62
CA GLY A 151 2.45 2.12 -16.01
C GLY A 151 1.68 1.86 -17.30
N LEU A 152 0.51 2.47 -17.39
CA LEU A 152 -0.28 2.58 -18.61
C LEU A 152 0.05 3.91 -19.29
N PHE A 153 0.29 3.87 -20.60
CA PHE A 153 0.70 5.04 -21.37
C PHE A 153 -0.18 5.22 -22.61
N SER A 154 -0.38 6.47 -23.01
CA SER A 154 -0.92 6.83 -24.31
C SER A 154 0.19 6.91 -25.37
N LEU A 155 -0.07 6.39 -26.56
CA LEU A 155 0.86 6.46 -27.68
C LEU A 155 1.15 7.91 -28.08
N PRO A 156 2.39 8.27 -28.49
CA PRO A 156 2.77 9.65 -28.79
C PRO A 156 1.82 10.38 -29.75
N ARG A 157 1.31 9.69 -30.77
CA ARG A 157 0.37 10.23 -31.77
C ARG A 157 -1.01 10.58 -31.20
N CYS A 158 -1.37 10.03 -30.04
CA CYS A 158 -2.65 10.23 -29.39
C CYS A 158 -2.56 11.25 -28.25
N GLN A 159 -1.38 11.74 -27.88
CA GLN A 159 -1.24 12.59 -26.69
C GLN A 159 -1.82 13.99 -26.94
N SER A 160 -2.91 14.32 -26.24
CA SER A 160 -3.53 15.65 -26.23
C SER A 160 -2.91 16.53 -25.13
N HIS A 161 -2.64 15.94 -23.96
CA HIS A 161 -2.00 16.62 -22.84
C HIS A 161 -0.72 15.90 -22.45
N LEU A 162 0.42 16.62 -22.56
CA LEU A 162 1.72 16.07 -22.21
C LEU A 162 1.90 15.99 -20.69
N THR A 163 1.65 14.81 -20.11
CA THR A 163 2.11 14.47 -18.77
C THR A 163 3.08 13.31 -18.83
N CYS A 164 4.34 13.57 -18.46
CA CYS A 164 5.39 12.55 -18.36
C CYS A 164 5.42 11.56 -19.52
N ASN A 165 5.46 12.07 -20.75
CA ASN A 165 5.54 11.27 -21.97
C ASN A 165 4.33 10.34 -22.19
N GLY A 166 3.15 10.80 -21.78
CA GLY A 166 1.88 10.12 -21.99
C GLY A 166 1.52 9.11 -20.89
N GLU A 167 2.19 9.13 -19.74
CA GLU A 167 1.82 8.26 -18.61
C GLU A 167 0.43 8.62 -18.09
N ILE A 168 -0.50 7.68 -18.19
CA ILE A 168 -1.89 7.81 -17.75
C ILE A 168 -1.98 7.47 -16.26
N CYS A 169 -1.50 6.29 -15.89
CA CYS A 169 -1.48 5.83 -14.51
C CYS A 169 -0.35 4.83 -14.26
N HIS A 170 0.01 4.66 -12.98
CA HIS A 170 0.80 3.53 -12.50
C HIS A 170 0.31 3.09 -11.12
N SER A 171 0.27 1.78 -10.88
CA SER A 171 -0.18 1.20 -9.62
C SER A 171 0.99 0.85 -8.71
N HIS A 172 0.78 1.00 -7.40
CA HIS A 172 1.78 0.71 -6.38
C HIS A 172 1.63 -0.72 -5.90
N ALA A 173 2.60 -1.58 -6.18
CA ALA A 173 2.57 -2.97 -5.73
C ALA A 173 2.55 -3.15 -4.21
N TYR A 174 3.04 -2.15 -3.48
CA TYR A 174 3.18 -2.20 -2.03
C TYR A 174 1.84 -2.01 -1.28
N ASP A 175 1.01 -1.06 -1.71
CA ASP A 175 -0.21 -0.67 -1.00
C ASP A 175 -1.49 -0.69 -1.85
N GLY A 176 -1.37 -0.94 -3.16
CA GLY A 176 -2.47 -1.03 -4.11
C GLY A 176 -3.03 0.32 -4.55
N SER A 177 -2.51 1.44 -4.03
CA SER A 177 -2.86 2.78 -4.50
C SER A 177 -2.27 3.05 -5.89
N MET A 178 -2.65 4.15 -6.54
CA MET A 178 -2.11 4.49 -7.86
C MET A 178 -2.00 5.99 -8.05
N HIS A 179 -1.06 6.38 -8.90
CA HIS A 179 -1.00 7.75 -9.37
C HIS A 179 -1.55 7.88 -10.78
N LEU A 180 -2.18 9.02 -11.05
CA LEU A 180 -2.72 9.37 -12.36
C LEU A 180 -2.87 10.87 -12.54
N THR A 181 -2.97 11.30 -13.80
CA THR A 181 -3.27 12.69 -14.17
C THR A 181 -4.68 12.75 -14.76
N LEU A 182 -5.52 13.63 -14.21
CA LEU A 182 -6.90 13.83 -14.63
C LEU A 182 -7.16 15.24 -15.11
N HIS A 183 -8.33 15.44 -15.74
CA HIS A 183 -8.90 16.77 -15.92
C HIS A 183 -9.16 17.44 -14.56
N PRO A 184 -8.92 18.75 -14.38
CA PRO A 184 -9.14 19.44 -13.10
C PRO A 184 -10.54 19.22 -12.47
N ALA A 185 -11.61 19.20 -13.28
CA ALA A 185 -12.95 18.90 -12.81
C ALA A 185 -13.12 17.46 -12.31
N ASP A 186 -12.47 16.48 -12.96
CA ASP A 186 -12.51 15.09 -12.49
C ASP A 186 -11.72 14.93 -11.19
N VAL A 187 -10.61 15.67 -11.02
CA VAL A 187 -9.88 15.76 -9.74
C VAL A 187 -10.80 16.27 -8.63
N LYS A 188 -11.60 17.29 -8.91
CA LYS A 188 -12.60 17.79 -7.95
C LYS A 188 -13.59 16.68 -7.58
N THR A 189 -14.15 15.98 -8.56
CA THR A 189 -15.11 14.91 -8.30
C THR A 189 -14.51 13.77 -7.45
N ILE A 190 -13.32 13.27 -7.78
CA ILE A 190 -12.71 12.17 -7.00
C ILE A 190 -12.42 12.59 -5.56
N ILE A 191 -12.04 13.86 -5.34
CA ILE A 191 -11.79 14.40 -4.01
C ILE A 191 -13.11 14.46 -3.27
N GLU A 192 -14.13 15.14 -3.80
CA GLU A 192 -15.44 15.29 -3.12
C GLU A 192 -16.09 13.94 -2.82
N LYS A 193 -15.90 12.94 -3.70
CA LYS A 193 -16.43 11.58 -3.54
C LYS A 193 -15.56 10.67 -2.68
N GLY A 194 -14.37 11.11 -2.25
CA GLY A 194 -13.52 10.37 -1.30
C GLY A 194 -12.62 9.29 -1.93
N TRP A 195 -12.37 9.34 -3.23
CA TRP A 195 -11.58 8.34 -3.97
C TRP A 195 -10.08 8.61 -4.01
N GLY A 196 -9.67 9.84 -3.73
CA GLY A 196 -8.26 10.21 -3.76
C GLY A 196 -7.99 11.60 -3.23
N GLU A 197 -6.73 12.00 -3.39
CA GLU A 197 -6.18 13.29 -3.01
C GLU A 197 -5.09 13.72 -4.00
N ARG A 198 -4.77 15.01 -4.04
CA ARG A 198 -3.69 15.49 -4.90
C ARG A 198 -2.34 14.99 -4.42
N HIS A 199 -1.40 14.81 -5.33
CA HIS A 199 -0.02 14.62 -4.93
C HIS A 199 0.48 15.89 -4.21
N PRO A 200 1.24 15.79 -3.12
CA PRO A 200 1.73 16.96 -2.39
C PRO A 200 2.48 18.00 -3.23
N LEU A 201 3.07 17.62 -4.37
CA LEU A 201 3.82 18.52 -5.27
C LEU A 201 3.00 18.98 -6.48
N ALA A 202 1.72 18.57 -6.59
CA ALA A 202 0.82 18.95 -7.67
C ALA A 202 0.32 20.40 -7.53
N ARG A 203 1.25 21.33 -7.28
CA ARG A 203 0.98 22.73 -7.03
C ARG A 203 0.82 23.48 -8.34
N GLU A 204 -0.19 24.35 -8.36
CA GLU A 204 -0.31 25.39 -9.38
C GLU A 204 0.78 26.43 -9.12
N SER A 205 1.86 26.37 -9.88
CA SER A 205 2.94 27.35 -9.79
C SER A 205 3.03 28.14 -11.09
N TRP A 206 3.04 29.47 -10.93
CA TRP A 206 3.29 30.42 -12.01
C TRP A 206 4.72 30.30 -12.55
N TRP A 207 5.65 29.78 -11.74
CA TRP A 207 7.04 29.60 -12.14
C TRP A 207 7.28 28.16 -12.60
N TRP A 208 7.32 27.97 -13.92
CA TRP A 208 7.39 26.65 -14.56
C TRP A 208 8.59 25.81 -14.12
N ARG A 209 9.71 26.43 -13.72
CA ARG A 209 10.92 25.68 -13.30
C ARG A 209 10.78 25.00 -11.93
N PHE A 210 9.75 25.32 -11.15
CA PHE A 210 9.43 24.61 -9.90
C PHE A 210 8.29 23.59 -10.07
N ARG A 211 7.90 23.29 -11.33
CA ARG A 211 6.89 22.27 -11.64
C ARG A 211 7.54 20.89 -11.63
N PHE A 212 7.45 20.19 -10.49
CA PHE A 212 7.98 18.84 -10.35
C PHE A 212 7.04 17.77 -10.91
N VAL A 213 5.72 17.98 -10.79
CA VAL A 213 4.66 17.09 -11.28
C VAL A 213 3.52 17.91 -11.88
N PRO A 214 2.63 17.32 -12.71
CA PRO A 214 1.45 18.00 -13.23
C PRO A 214 0.53 18.52 -12.11
N PRO A 215 -0.12 19.69 -12.26
CA PRO A 215 -1.01 20.25 -11.22
C PRO A 215 -2.24 19.38 -10.88
N THR A 216 -2.65 18.52 -11.81
CA THR A 216 -3.76 17.58 -11.67
C THR A 216 -3.31 16.15 -11.39
N PHE A 217 -2.05 15.98 -10.96
CA PHE A 217 -1.52 14.70 -10.54
C PHE A 217 -2.04 14.32 -9.16
N VAL A 218 -2.63 13.13 -9.05
CA VAL A 218 -3.35 12.67 -7.86
C VAL A 218 -2.89 11.28 -7.44
N LEU A 219 -3.15 10.94 -6.19
CA LEU A 219 -3.14 9.58 -5.68
C LEU A 219 -4.59 9.10 -5.55
N ILE A 220 -4.92 8.01 -6.22
CA ILE A 220 -6.18 7.27 -6.01
C ILE A 220 -5.93 6.16 -5.01
N TYR A 221 -6.84 6.03 -4.06
CA TYR A 221 -6.74 5.04 -3.00
C TYR A 221 -6.93 3.61 -3.54
N SER A 222 -6.29 2.64 -2.87
CA SER A 222 -6.42 1.22 -3.24
C SER A 222 -7.89 0.78 -3.23
N PRO A 223 -8.39 0.14 -4.30
CA PRO A 223 -9.70 -0.49 -4.28
C PRO A 223 -9.69 -1.67 -3.30
N ARG A 224 -10.75 -1.81 -2.49
CA ARG A 224 -10.90 -2.87 -1.48
C ARG A 224 -11.82 -3.99 -1.91
N THR A 225 -12.75 -3.68 -2.80
CA THR A 225 -13.74 -4.64 -3.35
C THR A 225 -13.79 -4.54 -4.87
N VAL A 226 -14.52 -5.46 -5.50
CA VAL A 226 -14.74 -5.44 -6.95
C VAL A 226 -15.52 -4.19 -7.36
N GLU A 227 -16.48 -3.74 -6.56
CA GLU A 227 -17.26 -2.53 -6.80
C GLU A 227 -16.37 -1.29 -6.76
N GLU A 228 -15.43 -1.24 -5.80
CA GLU A 228 -14.43 -0.17 -5.78
C GLU A 228 -13.49 -0.24 -6.97
N LEU A 229 -13.07 -1.44 -7.38
CA LEU A 229 -12.27 -1.63 -8.57
C LEU A 229 -12.99 -1.09 -9.82
N ARG A 230 -14.30 -1.33 -9.97
CA ARG A 230 -15.10 -0.77 -11.07
C ARG A 230 -15.07 0.76 -11.08
N CYS A 231 -15.18 1.39 -9.92
CA CYS A 231 -15.07 2.84 -9.78
C CYS A 231 -13.67 3.33 -10.17
N VAL A 232 -12.61 2.65 -9.70
CA VAL A 232 -11.22 2.96 -10.06
C VAL A 232 -10.98 2.79 -11.57
N THR A 233 -11.56 1.78 -12.20
CA THR A 233 -11.49 1.60 -13.66
C THR A 233 -12.13 2.78 -14.40
N GLN A 234 -13.27 3.31 -13.92
CA GLN A 234 -13.86 4.55 -14.48
C GLN A 234 -12.93 5.76 -14.34
N ILE A 235 -12.20 5.86 -13.23
CA ILE A 235 -11.20 6.91 -13.03
C ILE A 235 -10.03 6.74 -14.03
N ILE A 236 -9.60 5.50 -14.31
CA ILE A 236 -8.56 5.22 -15.31
C ILE A 236 -9.03 5.62 -16.72
N TYR A 237 -10.29 5.37 -17.07
CA TYR A 237 -10.86 5.86 -18.33
C TYR A 237 -10.85 7.39 -18.41
N ALA A 238 -11.24 8.08 -17.32
CA ALA A 238 -11.19 9.53 -17.25
C ALA A 238 -9.76 10.09 -17.44
N ALA A 239 -8.77 9.44 -16.81
CA ALA A 239 -7.36 9.80 -17.00
C ALA A 239 -6.91 9.53 -18.44
N SER A 240 -7.30 8.40 -19.02
CA SER A 240 -6.97 8.04 -20.40
C SER A 240 -7.53 9.07 -21.39
N TRP A 241 -8.78 9.48 -21.22
CA TRP A 241 -9.40 10.53 -22.02
C TRP A 241 -8.68 11.87 -21.86
N TRP A 242 -8.32 12.25 -20.63
CA TRP A 242 -7.60 13.50 -20.40
C TRP A 242 -6.24 13.53 -21.09
N ILE A 243 -5.50 12.42 -21.06
CA ILE A 243 -4.17 12.35 -21.68
C ILE A 243 -4.24 12.19 -23.20
N SER A 244 -5.15 11.36 -23.70
CA SER A 244 -5.24 11.00 -25.13
C SER A 244 -6.24 11.83 -25.94
N GLY A 245 -7.16 12.54 -25.28
CA GLY A 245 -8.32 13.14 -25.94
C GLY A 245 -9.38 12.14 -26.44
N ILE A 246 -9.16 10.83 -26.30
CA ILE A 246 -10.04 9.77 -26.81
C ILE A 246 -10.89 9.21 -25.66
N ASP A 247 -12.21 9.27 -25.82
CA ASP A 247 -13.14 8.66 -24.87
C ASP A 247 -13.27 7.16 -25.14
N LEU A 248 -12.37 6.37 -24.55
CA LEU A 248 -12.29 4.91 -24.76
C LEU A 248 -13.54 4.16 -24.27
N ARG A 249 -14.36 4.76 -23.39
CA ARG A 249 -15.60 4.14 -22.90
C ARG A 249 -16.62 3.91 -24.01
N LYS A 250 -16.58 4.73 -25.06
CA LYS A 250 -17.46 4.59 -26.23
C LYS A 250 -17.23 3.30 -27.01
N PHE A 251 -16.04 2.70 -26.86
CA PHE A 251 -15.66 1.44 -27.48
C PHE A 251 -15.81 0.25 -26.51
N ASP A 252 -16.06 0.53 -25.22
CA ASP A 252 -16.15 -0.45 -24.14
C ASP A 252 -17.53 -0.41 -23.48
N PRO A 253 -18.58 -0.98 -24.10
CA PRO A 253 -19.97 -0.88 -23.62
C PRO A 253 -20.20 -1.49 -22.22
N ASN A 254 -19.29 -2.36 -21.75
CA ASN A 254 -19.31 -2.95 -20.40
C ASN A 254 -18.46 -2.19 -19.37
N ASN A 255 -18.04 -0.95 -19.68
CA ASN A 255 -17.29 -0.10 -18.75
C ASN A 255 -15.97 -0.73 -18.23
N GLY A 256 -15.34 -1.57 -19.05
CA GLY A 256 -14.03 -2.18 -18.77
C GLY A 256 -14.05 -3.43 -17.88
N ILE A 257 -15.22 -4.00 -17.59
CA ILE A 257 -15.32 -5.31 -16.90
C ILE A 257 -15.58 -6.37 -17.96
N THR A 258 -14.62 -7.24 -18.22
CA THR A 258 -14.87 -8.47 -18.98
C THR A 258 -15.32 -9.60 -18.04
N PRO A 259 -16.21 -10.50 -18.50
CA PRO A 259 -16.61 -11.70 -17.76
C PRO A 259 -15.41 -12.56 -17.29
N ALA A 260 -14.28 -12.49 -18.02
CA ALA A 260 -13.05 -13.21 -17.71
C ALA A 260 -12.44 -12.82 -16.35
N THR A 261 -12.45 -11.53 -15.96
CA THR A 261 -11.88 -11.10 -14.67
C THR A 261 -12.73 -11.56 -13.48
N VAL A 262 -14.05 -11.68 -13.65
CA VAL A 262 -14.96 -12.23 -12.63
C VAL A 262 -14.80 -13.75 -12.52
N HIS A 263 -14.80 -14.47 -13.64
CA HIS A 263 -14.67 -15.93 -13.64
C HIS A 263 -13.29 -16.41 -13.18
N GLU A 264 -12.22 -15.72 -13.56
CA GLU A 264 -10.87 -16.08 -13.13
C GLU A 264 -10.67 -15.81 -11.64
N GLN A 265 -11.32 -14.78 -11.07
CA GLN A 265 -11.30 -14.52 -9.62
C GLN A 265 -12.17 -15.49 -8.83
N GLU A 266 -13.39 -15.79 -9.29
CA GLU A 266 -14.20 -16.82 -8.63
C GLU A 266 -13.51 -18.18 -8.70
N TYR A 267 -12.83 -18.50 -9.81
CA TYR A 267 -12.02 -19.71 -9.92
C TYR A 267 -10.87 -19.70 -8.92
N GLN A 268 -10.05 -18.64 -8.87
CA GLN A 268 -8.92 -18.54 -7.94
C GLN A 268 -9.36 -18.47 -6.47
N GLN A 269 -10.50 -17.86 -6.17
CA GLN A 269 -11.07 -17.77 -4.83
C GLN A 269 -11.67 -19.12 -4.39
N ARG A 270 -12.31 -19.86 -5.31
CA ARG A 270 -12.72 -21.25 -5.08
C ARG A 270 -11.52 -22.16 -4.87
N GLN A 271 -10.44 -22.00 -5.64
CA GLN A 271 -9.20 -22.76 -5.45
C GLN A 271 -8.56 -22.45 -4.09
N LYS A 272 -8.53 -21.18 -3.67
CA LYS A 272 -7.97 -20.80 -2.36
C LYS A 272 -8.80 -21.33 -1.19
N GLN A 273 -10.13 -21.30 -1.29
CA GLN A 273 -11.02 -21.91 -0.29
C GLN A 273 -10.85 -23.43 -0.22
N GLN A 274 -10.66 -24.11 -1.36
CA GLN A 274 -10.39 -25.55 -1.40
C GLN A 274 -9.02 -25.90 -0.80
N GLN A 275 -8.01 -25.06 -1.02
CA GLN A 275 -6.68 -25.27 -0.45
C GLN A 275 -6.68 -25.08 1.07
N GLU A 276 -7.31 -24.00 1.57
CA GLU A 276 -7.44 -23.74 3.01
C GLU A 276 -8.28 -24.82 3.71
N SER A 277 -9.34 -25.35 3.06
CA SER A 277 -10.10 -26.47 3.62
C SER A 277 -9.30 -27.78 3.66
N SER A 278 -8.48 -28.04 2.63
CA SER A 278 -7.63 -29.24 2.58
C SER A 278 -6.49 -29.20 3.61
N GLU A 279 -5.93 -28.02 3.87
CA GLU A 279 -4.91 -27.83 4.90
C GLU A 279 -5.51 -28.00 6.30
N ALA A 280 -6.70 -27.45 6.55
CA ALA A 280 -7.43 -27.63 7.80
C ALA A 280 -7.86 -29.09 8.04
N GLU A 281 -8.24 -29.82 7.00
CA GLU A 281 -8.56 -31.25 7.07
C GLU A 281 -7.30 -32.10 7.33
N SER A 282 -6.17 -31.74 6.72
CA SER A 282 -4.89 -32.43 6.97
C SER A 282 -4.35 -32.22 8.39
N ASP A 283 -4.55 -31.02 8.96
CA ASP A 283 -4.20 -30.73 10.36
C ASP A 283 -5.15 -31.46 11.33
N GLY A 284 -6.44 -31.57 10.99
CA GLY A 284 -7.42 -32.36 11.75
C GLY A 284 -7.08 -33.85 11.79
N VAL A 285 -6.73 -34.44 10.63
CA VAL A 285 -6.28 -35.84 10.53
C VAL A 285 -4.98 -36.08 11.30
N ARG A 286 -4.06 -35.11 11.30
CA ARG A 286 -2.82 -35.18 12.08
C ARG A 286 -3.09 -35.14 13.60
N THR A 287 -4.08 -34.37 14.06
CA THR A 287 -4.48 -34.38 15.48
C THR A 287 -5.17 -35.69 15.89
N ASP A 288 -6.00 -36.27 15.02
CA ASP A 288 -6.71 -37.52 15.30
C ASP A 288 -5.76 -38.74 15.30
N GLN A 289 -4.75 -38.76 14.42
CA GLN A 289 -3.69 -39.77 14.46
C GLN A 289 -2.85 -39.69 15.73
N VAL A 290 -2.51 -38.47 16.20
CA VAL A 290 -1.78 -38.29 17.47
C VAL A 290 -2.59 -38.84 18.65
N TRP A 291 -3.90 -38.59 18.71
CA TRP A 291 -4.77 -39.11 19.77
C TRP A 291 -4.95 -40.64 19.72
N SER A 292 -4.98 -41.22 18.51
CA SER A 292 -5.02 -42.67 18.30
C SER A 292 -3.73 -43.38 18.77
N SER A 293 -2.55 -42.77 18.54
CA SER A 293 -1.28 -43.30 19.04
C SER A 293 -1.19 -43.29 20.58
N TYR A 294 -1.71 -42.26 21.26
CA TYR A 294 -1.78 -42.25 22.73
C TYR A 294 -2.72 -43.33 23.30
N SER A 295 -3.81 -43.63 22.59
CA SER A 295 -4.77 -44.67 23.00
C SER A 295 -4.22 -46.09 22.80
N THR A 296 -3.31 -46.27 21.83
CA THR A 296 -2.69 -47.56 21.55
C THR A 296 -1.56 -47.88 22.54
N GLU A 297 -0.80 -46.88 22.99
CA GLU A 297 0.23 -47.09 24.04
C GLU A 297 -0.36 -47.34 25.44
N LEU A 298 -1.57 -46.87 25.73
CA LEU A 298 -2.27 -47.19 26.99
C LEU A 298 -2.76 -48.64 27.05
N ASN A 299 -3.05 -49.28 25.91
CA ASN A 299 -3.44 -50.70 25.87
C ASN A 299 -2.24 -51.67 25.81
N ALA A 300 -1.06 -51.21 25.36
CA ALA A 300 0.15 -52.03 25.36
C ALA A 300 0.78 -52.18 26.76
N ASN A 301 0.55 -51.23 27.67
CA ASN A 301 1.02 -51.34 29.07
C ASN A 301 0.08 -52.11 30.00
N ALA A 302 -1.15 -52.43 29.57
CA ALA A 302 -2.11 -53.20 30.37
C ALA A 302 -1.94 -54.73 30.25
N SER A 303 -1.07 -55.22 29.35
CA SER A 303 -0.88 -56.65 29.08
C SER A 303 0.43 -57.25 29.62
N GLN A 304 1.18 -56.53 30.46
CA GLN A 304 2.38 -57.03 31.15
C GLN A 304 2.29 -57.05 32.69
N ALA A 305 1.10 -56.94 33.27
CA ALA A 305 0.93 -56.97 34.73
C ALA A 305 -0.15 -57.99 35.17
N SER A 306 0.07 -59.28 34.93
CA SER A 306 -0.62 -60.34 35.68
C SER A 306 0.13 -61.67 35.62
N ALA A 307 1.22 -61.77 36.38
CA ALA A 307 1.87 -63.05 36.68
C ALA A 307 2.48 -63.01 38.09
N SER A 308 1.74 -63.51 39.10
CA SER A 308 2.28 -64.13 40.33
C SER A 308 1.14 -64.73 41.17
N GLY A 309 1.39 -65.92 41.77
CA GLY A 309 0.47 -66.90 42.41
C GLY A 309 -0.42 -66.42 43.57
N SER A 310 -1.21 -67.27 44.26
CA SER A 310 -1.18 -68.73 44.47
C SER A 310 -2.49 -69.28 45.10
N ALA A 311 -2.86 -70.54 44.77
CA ALA A 311 -3.36 -71.69 45.58
C ALA A 311 -4.47 -71.49 46.68
N THR A 312 -5.45 -72.36 47.01
CA THR A 312 -5.83 -73.80 46.88
C THR A 312 -7.37 -73.91 47.17
N CYS A 313 -8.19 -74.91 46.77
CA CYS A 313 -8.30 -76.30 47.30
C CYS A 313 -9.25 -77.20 46.45
N ASP A 314 -8.86 -78.47 46.26
CA ASP A 314 -9.55 -79.78 46.08
C ASP A 314 -11.06 -79.89 45.77
N MET A 315 -11.53 -80.48 44.63
CA MET A 315 -11.70 -81.92 44.20
C MET A 315 -13.07 -82.55 44.58
N PRO A 316 -13.62 -83.63 43.94
CA PRO A 316 -13.18 -84.42 42.76
C PRO A 316 -14.29 -84.78 41.71
N GLY A 317 -13.91 -85.41 40.59
CA GLY A 317 -14.77 -86.38 39.85
C GLY A 317 -14.72 -86.37 38.31
N PHE A 318 -13.97 -87.31 37.72
CA PHE A 318 -13.96 -87.76 36.31
C PHE A 318 -14.77 -89.08 36.16
N PRO A 319 -14.90 -89.74 34.98
CA PRO A 319 -14.79 -89.34 33.56
C PRO A 319 -15.92 -89.92 32.66
N MET A 320 -15.88 -89.64 31.33
CA MET A 320 -15.88 -90.59 30.19
C MET A 320 -16.22 -89.79 28.90
N GLY A 321 -15.33 -89.70 27.90
CA GLY A 321 -15.28 -90.60 26.73
C GLY A 321 -16.44 -90.26 25.78
N GLY A 322 -16.31 -89.76 24.56
CA GLY A 322 -15.35 -89.97 23.48
C GLY A 322 -16.14 -89.83 22.16
N ALA A 323 -15.42 -89.52 21.08
CA ALA A 323 -15.86 -89.15 19.71
C ALA A 323 -16.20 -87.66 19.51
#